data_AF-A0A5J4PBI6-F1
#
_entry.id   AF-A0A5J4PBI6-F1
#
_cell.length_a   1.000
_cell.length_b   1.000
_cell.length_c   1.000
_cell.angle_alpha   90.00
_cell.angle_beta   90.00
_cell.angle_gamma   90.00
#
_symmetry.space_group_name_H-M   'P 1'
#
loop_
_entity.id
_entity.type
_entity.pdbx_description
1 polymer ?
#
loop_
_entity_poly.entity_id
_entity_poly.type
_entity_poly.pdbx_seq_one_letter_code
_entity_poly.pdbx_strand_id
1 'polypeptide(L)'
;VLIACENAVDVNESKLEQYKAEAHFLRAYYVHLLWKFYGAVPYFEEPLTTEPYMTKQIGPNEVYKEIMEDIDAAIANNENSFLMKTTGADLGRVSRAAALMLKARVVLYQKDQSRYAEITNDMATIIKSGAYQLFDDFDDMWRDANEFCVESIFETNQLPEGKTWSSGWNGYGTNYPAYVSPNELNDPSGEFIGGWGFGPVRQATYDIY
;
A
#
# COMPACT_ATOMS: atom_id res chain seq x y z
N VAL A 1 -1.55 -18.60 -9.05
CA VAL A 1 -0.74 -19.45 -8.11
C VAL A 1 0.52 -18.71 -7.66
N LEU A 2 1.02 -18.95 -6.43
CA LEU A 2 2.29 -18.41 -5.92
C LEU A 2 3.32 -19.53 -5.72
N ILE A 3 4.04 -19.89 -6.79
CA ILE A 3 4.98 -21.03 -6.85
C ILE A 3 6.00 -21.04 -5.69
N ALA A 4 6.48 -19.87 -5.28
CA ALA A 4 7.45 -19.75 -4.18
C ALA A 4 6.89 -20.28 -2.85
N CYS A 5 5.58 -20.14 -2.60
CA CYS A 5 4.95 -20.63 -1.38
C CYS A 5 4.65 -22.13 -1.43
N GLU A 6 4.47 -22.72 -2.62
CA GLU A 6 4.22 -24.16 -2.80
C GLU A 6 5.49 -24.99 -2.57
N ASN A 7 6.65 -24.41 -2.87
CA ASN A 7 7.96 -25.06 -2.70
C ASN A 7 8.60 -24.82 -1.33
N ALA A 8 7.90 -24.19 -0.39
CA ALA A 8 8.43 -23.90 0.93
C ALA A 8 8.65 -25.19 1.74
N VAL A 9 9.87 -25.37 2.27
CA VAL A 9 10.25 -26.49 3.13
C VAL A 9 10.66 -25.98 4.51
N ASP A 10 10.38 -26.75 5.55
CA ASP A 10 10.72 -26.43 6.95
C ASP A 10 10.16 -25.09 7.47
N VAL A 11 9.04 -24.62 6.92
CA VAL A 11 8.32 -23.42 7.38
C VAL A 11 7.12 -23.83 8.23
N ASN A 12 6.94 -23.18 9.38
CA ASN A 12 5.74 -23.36 10.20
C ASN A 12 4.48 -23.05 9.38
N GLU A 13 3.47 -23.92 9.43
CA GLU A 13 2.25 -23.81 8.61
C GLU A 13 1.54 -22.47 8.79
N SER A 14 1.36 -22.00 10.02
CA SER A 14 0.72 -20.70 10.26
C SER A 14 1.50 -19.54 9.62
N LYS A 15 2.85 -19.61 9.66
CA LYS A 15 3.70 -18.59 9.05
C LYS A 15 3.70 -18.68 7.52
N LEU A 16 3.62 -19.90 6.98
CA LEU A 16 3.48 -20.13 5.53
C LEU A 16 2.16 -19.56 5.01
N GLU A 17 1.05 -19.78 5.72
CA GLU A 17 -0.26 -19.22 5.37
C GLU A 17 -0.27 -17.69 5.47
N GLN A 18 0.36 -17.12 6.50
CA GLN A 18 0.58 -15.67 6.56
C GLN A 18 1.34 -15.17 5.32
N TYR A 19 2.46 -15.80 4.95
CA TYR A 19 3.26 -15.37 3.81
C TYR A 19 2.51 -15.48 2.48
N LYS A 20 1.70 -16.53 2.29
CA LYS A 20 0.82 -16.65 1.13
C LYS A 20 -0.16 -15.48 1.05
N ALA A 21 -0.82 -15.16 2.16
CA ALA A 21 -1.79 -14.06 2.22
C ALA A 21 -1.12 -12.71 1.89
N GLU A 22 0.03 -12.43 2.52
CA GLU A 22 0.79 -11.20 2.27
C GLU A 22 1.27 -11.09 0.81
N ALA A 23 1.76 -12.19 0.23
CA ALA A 23 2.24 -12.21 -1.15
C ALA A 23 1.11 -12.01 -2.17
N HIS A 24 -0.04 -12.65 -1.97
CA HIS A 24 -1.23 -12.43 -2.79
C HIS A 24 -1.70 -10.98 -2.70
N PHE A 25 -1.76 -10.42 -1.49
CA PHE A 25 -2.07 -9.00 -1.31
C PHE A 25 -1.10 -8.09 -2.05
N LEU A 26 0.22 -8.33 -1.94
CA LEU A 26 1.21 -7.48 -2.58
C LEU A 26 1.10 -7.55 -4.10
N ARG A 27 0.89 -8.74 -4.68
CA ARG A 27 0.64 -8.90 -6.12
C ARG A 27 -0.61 -8.12 -6.54
N ALA A 28 -1.73 -8.30 -5.84
CA ALA A 28 -2.95 -7.53 -6.07
C ALA A 28 -2.74 -6.01 -5.96
N TYR A 29 -2.02 -5.56 -4.93
CA TYR A 29 -1.76 -4.14 -4.68
C TYR A 29 -0.99 -3.49 -5.82
N TYR A 30 0.10 -4.12 -6.27
CA TYR A 30 0.93 -3.60 -7.35
C TYR A 30 0.21 -3.67 -8.70
N VAL A 31 -0.51 -4.76 -8.99
CA VAL A 31 -1.31 -4.88 -10.21
C VAL A 31 -2.46 -3.87 -10.23
N HIS A 32 -3.13 -3.63 -9.09
CA HIS A 32 -4.13 -2.57 -8.94
C HIS A 32 -3.56 -1.18 -9.27
N LEU A 33 -2.34 -0.87 -8.84
CA LEU A 33 -1.72 0.42 -9.17
C LEU A 33 -1.55 0.57 -10.68
N LEU A 34 -1.01 -0.46 -11.35
CA LEU A 34 -0.85 -0.44 -12.81
C LEU A 34 -2.21 -0.34 -13.52
N TRP A 35 -3.19 -1.13 -13.10
CA TRP A 35 -4.55 -1.12 -13.62
C TRP A 35 -5.22 0.25 -13.46
N LYS A 36 -5.10 0.87 -12.28
CA LYS A 36 -5.67 2.19 -12.01
C LYS A 36 -5.13 3.28 -12.95
N PHE A 37 -3.85 3.22 -13.30
CA PHE A 37 -3.20 4.23 -14.13
C PHE A 37 -3.31 3.95 -15.63
N TYR A 38 -3.24 2.68 -16.04
CA TYR A 38 -3.10 2.29 -17.45
C TYR A 38 -4.27 1.46 -18.00
N GLY A 39 -5.13 0.94 -17.12
CA GLY A 39 -6.20 0.02 -17.47
C GLY A 39 -5.66 -1.34 -17.90
N ALA A 40 -5.34 -1.48 -19.19
CA ALA A 40 -4.85 -2.73 -19.76
C ALA A 40 -3.33 -2.84 -19.56
N VAL A 41 -2.86 -3.95 -18.99
CA VAL A 41 -1.44 -4.12 -18.62
C VAL A 41 -0.92 -5.51 -19.02
N PRO A 42 0.39 -5.66 -19.32
CA PRO A 42 1.02 -6.97 -19.41
C PRO A 42 0.85 -7.70 -18.07
N TYR A 43 0.32 -8.92 -18.10
CA TYR A 43 0.07 -9.71 -16.89
C TYR A 43 0.68 -11.11 -17.01
N PHE A 44 1.27 -11.57 -15.92
CA PHE A 44 1.91 -12.88 -15.80
C PHE A 44 1.92 -13.32 -14.34
N GLU A 45 1.67 -14.59 -14.08
CA GLU A 45 1.72 -15.17 -12.73
C GLU A 45 3.06 -15.84 -12.40
N GLU A 46 3.84 -16.15 -13.44
CA GLU A 46 5.12 -16.85 -13.33
C GLU A 46 6.26 -15.97 -13.85
N PRO A 47 7.48 -16.06 -13.26
CA PRO A 47 8.64 -15.35 -13.77
C PRO A 47 8.87 -15.63 -15.26
N LEU A 48 9.08 -14.58 -16.03
CA LEU A 48 9.51 -14.71 -17.42
C LEU A 48 10.99 -15.13 -17.42
N THR A 49 11.29 -16.37 -17.79
CA THR A 49 12.64 -16.96 -17.68
C THR A 49 13.43 -16.94 -18.97
N THR A 50 12.80 -16.62 -20.10
CA THR A 50 13.44 -16.61 -21.42
C THR A 50 13.19 -15.29 -22.15
N GLU A 51 14.22 -14.79 -22.83
CA GLU A 51 14.09 -13.67 -23.77
C GLU A 51 13.01 -13.96 -24.83
N PRO A 52 12.20 -12.96 -25.24
CA PRO A 52 12.35 -11.52 -24.98
C PRO A 52 11.65 -10.97 -23.73
N TYR A 53 11.29 -11.81 -22.74
CA TYR A 53 10.55 -11.40 -21.53
C TYR A 53 9.25 -10.64 -21.83
N MET A 54 8.46 -11.20 -22.75
CA MET A 54 7.19 -10.62 -23.17
C MET A 54 6.02 -11.44 -22.64
N THR A 55 4.96 -10.75 -22.24
CA THR A 55 3.65 -11.37 -21.98
C THR A 55 2.56 -10.59 -22.70
N LYS A 56 1.38 -11.21 -22.81
CA LYS A 56 0.21 -10.57 -23.39
C LYS A 56 -0.31 -9.48 -22.44
N GLN A 57 -0.69 -8.34 -23.01
CA GLN A 57 -1.52 -7.36 -22.34
C GLN A 57 -2.97 -7.85 -22.27
N ILE A 58 -3.53 -7.88 -21.06
CA ILE A 58 -4.93 -8.25 -20.82
C ILE A 58 -5.77 -6.99 -20.59
N GLY A 59 -7.08 -7.08 -20.87
CA GLY A 59 -7.99 -5.94 -20.79
C GLY A 59 -8.29 -5.53 -19.34
N PRO A 60 -8.77 -4.30 -19.08
CA PRO A 60 -8.95 -3.80 -17.71
C PRO A 60 -9.89 -4.66 -16.85
N ASN A 61 -10.94 -5.24 -17.43
CA ASN A 61 -11.86 -6.14 -16.71
C ASN A 61 -11.23 -7.49 -16.39
N GLU A 62 -10.31 -7.98 -17.24
CA GLU A 62 -9.55 -9.20 -16.97
C GLU A 62 -8.56 -8.93 -15.83
N VAL A 63 -7.82 -7.81 -15.88
CA VAL A 63 -6.93 -7.40 -14.78
C VAL A 63 -7.68 -7.25 -13.45
N TYR A 64 -8.87 -6.65 -13.47
CA TYR A 64 -9.74 -6.56 -12.28
C TYR A 64 -10.04 -7.95 -11.71
N LYS A 65 -10.37 -8.91 -12.57
CA LYS A 65 -10.63 -10.29 -12.14
C LYS A 65 -9.39 -10.90 -11.47
N GLU A 66 -8.21 -10.76 -12.07
CA GLU A 66 -6.95 -11.24 -11.50
C GLU A 66 -6.65 -10.61 -10.13
N ILE A 67 -6.83 -9.29 -9.99
CA ILE A 67 -6.68 -8.58 -8.71
C ILE A 67 -7.64 -9.15 -7.66
N MET A 68 -8.89 -9.37 -8.02
CA MET A 68 -9.90 -9.89 -7.10
C MET A 68 -9.63 -11.33 -6.69
N GLU A 69 -9.12 -12.18 -7.59
CA GLU A 69 -8.73 -13.55 -7.26
C GLU A 69 -7.58 -13.58 -6.24
N ASP A 70 -6.58 -12.72 -6.39
CA ASP A 70 -5.50 -12.58 -5.40
C ASP A 70 -6.01 -12.06 -4.05
N ILE A 71 -6.88 -11.04 -4.06
CA ILE A 71 -7.44 -10.50 -2.82
C ILE A 71 -8.29 -11.55 -2.10
N ASP A 72 -9.14 -12.27 -2.83
CA ASP A 72 -10.00 -13.32 -2.28
C ASP A 72 -9.14 -14.49 -1.74
N ALA A 73 -8.04 -14.84 -2.42
CA ALA A 73 -7.07 -15.81 -1.91
C ALA A 73 -6.35 -15.33 -0.64
N ALA A 74 -6.00 -14.05 -0.55
CA ALA A 74 -5.35 -13.48 0.63
C ALA A 74 -6.25 -13.51 1.88
N ILE A 75 -7.56 -13.33 1.71
CA ILE A 75 -8.52 -13.28 2.82
C ILE A 75 -9.16 -14.65 3.15
N ALA A 76 -8.94 -15.67 2.33
CA ALA A 76 -9.53 -16.99 2.51
C ALA A 76 -9.03 -17.66 3.82
N ASN A 77 -9.97 -17.92 4.74
CA ASN A 77 -9.87 -18.75 5.96
C ASN A 77 -8.50 -18.78 6.68
N ASN A 78 -8.05 -17.61 7.11
CA ASN A 78 -6.78 -17.45 7.81
C ASN A 78 -6.86 -16.53 9.03
N GLU A 79 -8.01 -16.42 9.72
CA GLU A 79 -8.16 -15.43 10.82
C GLU A 79 -7.10 -15.56 11.93
N ASN A 80 -6.57 -16.77 12.15
CA ASN A 80 -5.52 -17.03 13.12
C ASN A 80 -4.10 -16.69 12.64
N SER A 81 -3.85 -16.73 11.33
CA SER A 81 -2.52 -16.51 10.73
C SER A 81 -2.39 -15.14 10.04
N PHE A 82 -3.51 -14.56 9.62
CA PHE A 82 -3.61 -13.29 8.94
C PHE A 82 -4.48 -12.35 9.80
N LEU A 83 -3.81 -11.74 10.77
CA LEU A 83 -4.45 -10.98 11.83
C LEU A 83 -5.11 -9.70 11.30
N MET A 84 -6.19 -9.27 11.98
CA MET A 84 -6.89 -8.03 11.64
C MET A 84 -5.96 -6.81 11.66
N LYS A 85 -5.07 -6.75 12.65
CA LYS A 85 -4.04 -5.71 12.80
C LYS A 85 -2.69 -6.38 13.14
N THR A 86 -1.61 -5.87 12.57
CA THR A 86 -0.25 -6.31 12.89
C THR A 86 0.24 -5.69 14.19
N THR A 87 1.15 -6.36 14.87
CA THR A 87 1.69 -5.91 16.17
C THR A 87 3.16 -6.28 16.31
N GLY A 88 3.89 -5.56 17.17
CA GLY A 88 5.27 -5.90 17.50
C GLY A 88 6.19 -5.92 16.28
N ALA A 89 6.90 -7.03 16.07
CA ALA A 89 7.85 -7.18 14.97
C ALA A 89 7.18 -7.30 13.58
N ASP A 90 5.87 -7.48 13.51
CA ASP A 90 5.11 -7.56 12.25
C ASP A 90 4.53 -6.21 11.81
N LEU A 91 4.80 -5.10 12.53
CA LEU A 91 4.39 -3.77 12.08
C LEU A 91 4.95 -3.45 10.67
N GLY A 92 4.13 -2.82 9.84
CA GLY A 92 4.42 -2.57 8.42
C GLY A 92 4.17 -3.75 7.48
N ARG A 93 3.95 -4.97 7.99
CA ARG A 93 3.46 -6.09 7.17
C ARG A 93 1.99 -5.90 6.83
N VAL A 94 1.52 -6.64 5.83
CA VAL A 94 0.13 -6.64 5.41
C VAL A 94 -0.73 -7.26 6.51
N SER A 95 -1.83 -6.58 6.86
CA SER A 95 -2.87 -7.09 7.76
C SER A 95 -4.11 -7.53 6.97
N ARG A 96 -5.00 -8.29 7.60
CA ARG A 96 -6.31 -8.63 7.01
C ARG A 96 -7.15 -7.39 6.74
N ALA A 97 -7.10 -6.38 7.61
CA ALA A 97 -7.75 -5.10 7.35
C ALA A 97 -7.22 -4.43 6.07
N ALA A 98 -5.90 -4.48 5.82
CA ALA A 98 -5.32 -3.94 4.60
C ALA A 98 -5.88 -4.63 3.34
N ALA A 99 -5.99 -5.96 3.35
CA ALA A 99 -6.56 -6.72 2.23
C ALA A 99 -8.04 -6.40 1.99
N LEU A 100 -8.84 -6.32 3.04
CA LEU A 100 -10.26 -5.93 2.95
C LEU A 100 -10.42 -4.49 2.45
N MET A 101 -9.57 -3.56 2.89
CA MET A 101 -9.56 -2.18 2.41
C MET A 101 -9.16 -2.08 0.94
N LEU A 102 -8.18 -2.89 0.50
CA LEU A 102 -7.81 -2.97 -0.91
C LEU A 102 -8.96 -3.51 -1.76
N LYS A 103 -9.66 -4.55 -1.29
CA LYS A 103 -10.87 -5.09 -1.93
C LYS A 103 -11.92 -4.01 -2.16
N ALA A 104 -12.28 -3.28 -1.10
CA ALA A 104 -13.25 -2.19 -1.18
C ALA A 104 -12.81 -1.14 -2.19
N ARG A 105 -11.53 -0.72 -2.16
CA ARG A 105 -10.97 0.23 -3.12
C ARG A 105 -11.10 -0.27 -4.56
N VAL A 106 -10.65 -1.48 -4.87
CA VAL A 106 -10.66 -2.05 -6.23
C VAL A 106 -12.10 -2.16 -6.77
N VAL A 107 -13.03 -2.70 -5.96
CA VAL A 107 -14.46 -2.83 -6.30
C VAL A 107 -15.09 -1.46 -6.60
N LEU A 108 -14.79 -0.44 -5.78
CA LEU A 108 -15.30 0.92 -5.99
C LEU A 108 -14.71 1.58 -7.24
N TYR A 109 -13.43 1.38 -7.54
CA TYR A 109 -12.81 1.85 -8.79
C TYR A 109 -13.44 1.20 -10.02
N GLN A 110 -13.72 -0.11 -9.96
CA GLN A 110 -14.37 -0.85 -11.05
C GLN A 110 -15.86 -0.48 -11.20
N LYS A 111 -16.47 0.08 -10.15
CA LYS A 111 -17.92 0.29 -10.03
C LYS A 111 -18.71 -1.02 -10.11
N ASP A 112 -18.16 -2.09 -9.55
CA ASP A 112 -18.82 -3.39 -9.50
C ASP A 112 -19.90 -3.40 -8.41
N GLN A 113 -21.10 -2.96 -8.79
CA GLN A 113 -22.25 -2.85 -7.89
C GLN A 113 -22.66 -4.20 -7.27
N SER A 114 -22.35 -5.31 -7.95
CA SER A 114 -22.72 -6.65 -7.46
C SER A 114 -22.01 -7.01 -6.16
N ARG A 115 -20.85 -6.39 -5.89
CA ARG A 115 -20.03 -6.61 -4.69
C ARG A 115 -20.21 -5.56 -3.60
N TYR A 116 -21.09 -4.57 -3.76
CA TYR A 116 -21.23 -3.48 -2.79
C TYR A 116 -21.71 -3.97 -1.41
N ALA A 117 -22.63 -4.93 -1.37
CA ALA A 117 -23.08 -5.53 -0.12
C ALA A 117 -21.96 -6.29 0.60
N GLU A 118 -21.14 -7.02 -0.16
CA GLU A 118 -19.97 -7.75 0.34
C GLU A 118 -18.96 -6.79 0.97
N ILE A 119 -18.49 -5.77 0.23
CA ILE A 119 -17.49 -4.83 0.76
C ILE A 119 -18.03 -4.01 1.94
N THR A 120 -19.35 -3.75 1.99
CA THR A 120 -19.97 -3.07 3.14
C THR A 120 -19.86 -3.93 4.41
N ASN A 121 -20.07 -5.24 4.28
CA ASN A 121 -19.89 -6.18 5.39
C ASN A 121 -18.41 -6.32 5.79
N ASP A 122 -17.49 -6.30 4.83
CA ASP A 122 -16.05 -6.32 5.09
C ASP A 122 -15.61 -5.08 5.90
N MET A 123 -16.07 -3.89 5.52
CA MET A 123 -15.80 -2.65 6.27
C MET A 123 -16.41 -2.70 7.67
N ALA A 124 -17.64 -3.21 7.80
CA ALA A 124 -18.27 -3.41 9.11
C ALA A 124 -17.48 -4.40 9.98
N THR A 125 -16.83 -5.41 9.38
CA THR A 125 -15.97 -6.37 10.09
C THR A 125 -14.72 -5.69 10.66
N ILE A 126 -14.08 -4.79 9.89
CA ILE A 126 -12.94 -3.99 10.40
C ILE A 126 -13.41 -3.13 11.59
N ILE A 127 -14.52 -2.40 11.45
CA ILE A 127 -15.04 -1.52 12.50
C ILE A 127 -15.38 -2.32 13.77
N LYS A 128 -16.11 -3.42 13.64
CA LYS A 128 -16.54 -4.27 14.77
C LYS A 128 -15.38 -4.97 15.47
N SER A 129 -14.22 -5.11 14.82
CA SER A 129 -13.05 -5.74 15.43
C SER A 129 -12.51 -4.95 16.63
N GLY A 130 -12.75 -3.62 16.68
CA GLY A 130 -12.17 -2.74 17.68
C GLY A 130 -10.65 -2.59 17.59
N ALA A 131 -10.01 -3.09 16.52
CA ALA A 131 -8.56 -3.06 16.36
C ALA A 131 -8.00 -1.68 15.95
N TYR A 132 -8.88 -0.79 15.46
CA TYR A 132 -8.53 0.54 14.95
C TYR A 132 -9.43 1.61 15.56
N GLN A 133 -8.89 2.82 15.70
CA GLN A 133 -9.64 4.02 16.08
C GLN A 133 -9.05 5.22 15.33
N LEU A 134 -9.86 6.26 15.15
CA LEU A 134 -9.37 7.54 14.65
C LEU A 134 -8.65 8.27 15.80
N PHE A 135 -7.65 9.08 15.46
CA PHE A 135 -7.14 10.04 16.42
C PHE A 135 -8.18 11.12 16.75
N ASP A 136 -8.15 11.61 17.99
CA ASP A 136 -8.96 12.76 18.40
C ASP A 136 -8.45 14.06 17.76
N ASP A 137 -7.12 14.17 17.61
CA ASP A 137 -6.44 15.27 16.91
C ASP A 137 -5.85 14.76 15.59
N PHE A 138 -6.24 15.38 14.48
CA PHE A 138 -5.75 15.01 13.15
C PHE A 138 -4.25 15.25 12.99
N ASP A 139 -3.70 16.24 13.70
CA ASP A 139 -2.28 16.59 13.61
C ASP A 139 -1.39 15.47 14.14
N ASP A 140 -1.90 14.64 15.04
CA ASP A 140 -1.16 13.53 15.62
C ASP A 140 -0.85 12.42 14.60
N MET A 141 -1.65 12.28 13.53
CA MET A 141 -1.41 11.28 12.49
C MET A 141 -0.09 11.51 11.73
N TRP A 142 0.44 12.74 11.75
CA TRP A 142 1.60 13.14 10.94
C TRP A 142 2.91 13.16 11.73
N ARG A 143 2.87 12.83 13.03
CA ARG A 143 4.06 12.84 13.89
C ARG A 143 4.81 11.52 13.77
N ASP A 144 6.13 11.58 13.64
CA ASP A 144 7.01 10.39 13.64
C ASP A 144 6.82 9.51 14.88
N ALA A 145 6.50 10.12 16.03
CA ALA A 145 6.23 9.39 17.27
C ALA A 145 4.98 8.48 17.19
N ASN A 146 4.12 8.69 16.18
CA ASN A 146 2.86 8.00 15.95
C ASN A 146 2.89 7.13 14.68
N GLU A 147 4.07 6.73 14.19
CA GLU A 147 4.17 5.70 13.14
C GLU A 147 3.45 4.41 13.55
N PHE A 148 2.78 3.75 12.60
CA PHE A 148 1.97 2.55 12.84
C PHE A 148 0.91 2.71 13.94
N CYS A 149 0.34 3.90 14.06
CA CYS A 149 -0.63 4.25 15.09
C CYS A 149 -1.92 3.40 15.08
N VAL A 150 -2.81 3.78 15.99
CA VAL A 150 -4.14 3.20 16.15
C VAL A 150 -5.02 3.34 14.90
N GLU A 151 -4.77 4.34 14.05
CA GLU A 151 -5.49 4.59 12.79
C GLU A 151 -4.80 3.97 11.55
N SER A 152 -3.51 3.62 11.65
CA SER A 152 -2.71 3.09 10.53
C SER A 152 -3.12 1.66 10.16
N ILE A 153 -3.64 1.46 8.94
CA ILE A 153 -4.07 0.14 8.41
C ILE A 153 -2.93 -0.55 7.64
N PHE A 154 -2.29 0.16 6.73
CA PHE A 154 -1.14 -0.32 5.96
C PHE A 154 -0.24 0.86 5.63
N GLU A 155 1.00 0.75 6.07
CA GLU A 155 1.99 1.82 6.04
C GLU A 155 3.35 1.23 5.69
N THR A 156 4.06 1.90 4.78
CA THR A 156 5.40 1.50 4.39
C THR A 156 6.40 2.03 5.41
N ASN A 157 7.19 1.14 6.01
CA ASN A 157 8.25 1.55 6.94
C ASN A 157 9.38 2.29 6.20
N GLN A 158 9.86 3.38 6.79
CA GLN A 158 10.94 4.20 6.25
C GLN A 158 12.14 4.22 7.21
N LEU A 159 13.30 4.63 6.71
CA LEU A 159 14.47 4.86 7.54
C LEU A 159 14.35 6.24 8.20
N PRO A 160 14.70 6.37 9.50
CA PRO A 160 14.53 7.62 10.24
C PRO A 160 15.46 8.73 9.74
N GLU A 161 16.58 8.39 9.09
CA GLU A 161 17.52 9.38 8.55
C GLU A 161 16.99 10.09 7.29
N GLY A 162 15.89 9.61 6.71
CA GLY A 162 15.31 10.15 5.50
C GLY A 162 16.25 10.01 4.28
N LYS A 163 15.88 10.72 3.20
CA LYS A 163 16.66 10.75 1.96
C LYS A 163 17.45 12.03 1.85
N THR A 164 18.64 11.91 1.25
CA THR A 164 19.49 13.06 0.91
C THR A 164 19.61 13.19 -0.61
N TRP A 165 20.30 14.23 -1.06
CA TRP A 165 20.67 14.38 -2.46
C TRP A 165 21.44 13.17 -3.00
N SER A 166 22.37 12.62 -2.21
CA SER A 166 23.21 11.49 -2.63
C SER A 166 22.50 10.13 -2.53
N SER A 167 21.40 10.04 -1.79
CA SER A 167 20.63 8.80 -1.58
C SER A 167 19.22 8.85 -2.15
N GLY A 168 18.93 9.78 -3.08
CA GLY A 168 17.55 9.98 -3.54
C GLY A 168 16.89 8.76 -4.19
N TRP A 169 17.69 7.87 -4.77
CA TRP A 169 17.26 6.59 -5.36
C TRP A 169 17.29 5.41 -4.40
N ASN A 170 17.82 5.56 -3.19
CA ASN A 170 17.78 4.49 -2.21
C ASN A 170 16.32 4.20 -1.84
N GLY A 171 16.02 2.94 -1.54
CA GLY A 171 14.76 2.59 -0.89
C GLY A 171 14.62 3.39 0.40
N TYR A 172 13.38 3.56 0.88
CA TYR A 172 13.01 4.24 2.13
C TYR A 172 12.87 5.77 2.05
N GLY A 173 11.64 6.26 2.09
CA GLY A 173 11.24 7.67 2.21
C GLY A 173 10.88 8.34 0.89
N THR A 174 10.42 9.59 0.98
CA THR A 174 10.14 10.45 -0.17
C THR A 174 11.01 11.70 -0.11
N ASN A 175 11.64 12.05 -1.23
CA ASN A 175 12.30 13.35 -1.39
C ASN A 175 11.31 14.45 -1.77
N TYR A 176 10.03 14.14 -1.90
CA TYR A 176 9.05 15.09 -2.42
C TYR A 176 8.99 16.39 -1.61
N PRO A 177 8.96 16.39 -0.26
CA PRO A 177 9.03 17.63 0.51
C PRO A 177 10.29 18.44 0.22
N ALA A 178 11.46 17.79 0.14
CA ALA A 178 12.71 18.46 -0.23
C ALA A 178 12.67 18.99 -1.68
N TYR A 179 12.06 18.28 -2.62
CA TYR A 179 11.94 18.74 -4.02
C TYR A 179 11.08 20.01 -4.16
N VAL A 180 9.96 20.08 -3.45
CA VAL A 180 8.99 21.18 -3.61
C VAL A 180 9.24 22.36 -2.67
N SER A 181 9.95 22.15 -1.56
CA SER A 181 10.23 23.23 -0.62
C SER A 181 11.20 24.26 -1.21
N PRO A 182 11.08 25.56 -0.83
CA PRO A 182 11.92 26.61 -1.38
C PRO A 182 13.40 26.34 -1.14
N ASN A 183 14.22 26.52 -2.18
CA ASN A 183 15.66 26.49 -2.03
C ASN A 183 16.12 27.71 -1.21
N GLU A 184 17.16 27.52 -0.39
CA GLU A 184 17.75 28.55 0.47
C GLU A 184 16.76 29.20 1.46
N LEU A 185 15.66 28.51 1.81
CA LEU A 185 14.76 28.97 2.86
C LEU A 185 15.54 29.16 4.17
N ASN A 186 15.60 30.39 4.65
CA ASN A 186 16.13 30.73 5.95
C ASN A 186 14.96 31.08 6.87
N ASP A 187 14.56 30.13 7.71
CA ASP A 187 13.53 30.33 8.73
C ASP A 187 14.18 30.44 10.13
N PRO A 188 14.24 31.65 10.71
CA PRO A 188 14.81 31.86 12.04
C PRO A 188 14.05 31.17 13.17
N SER A 189 12.78 30.79 12.94
CA SER A 189 11.98 30.07 13.93
C SER A 189 12.29 28.57 13.98
N GLY A 190 12.86 28.02 12.90
CA GLY A 190 13.14 26.60 12.74
C GLY A 190 11.89 25.74 12.55
N GLU A 191 10.73 26.36 12.29
CA GLU A 191 9.46 25.67 12.05
C GLU A 191 9.45 25.02 10.65
N PHE A 192 10.07 25.65 9.67
CA PHE A 192 10.14 25.18 8.29
C PHE A 192 11.54 24.70 7.90
N ILE A 193 11.59 23.62 7.14
CA ILE A 193 12.82 23.07 6.56
C ILE A 193 12.88 23.44 5.07
N GLY A 194 14.00 24.01 4.65
CA GLY A 194 14.24 24.34 3.24
C GLY A 194 14.39 23.11 2.33
N GLY A 195 14.19 23.31 1.03
CA GLY A 195 14.29 22.27 0.01
C GLY A 195 15.29 22.58 -1.09
N TRP A 196 15.08 21.98 -2.26
CA TRP A 196 15.90 22.11 -3.47
C TRP A 196 15.26 23.00 -4.53
N GLY A 197 14.00 23.39 -4.35
CA GLY A 197 13.31 24.37 -5.21
C GLY A 197 12.93 23.89 -6.60
N PHE A 198 12.71 22.59 -6.80
CA PHE A 198 12.32 22.02 -8.11
C PHE A 198 10.81 22.08 -8.37
N GLY A 199 10.00 22.39 -7.35
CA GLY A 199 8.55 22.59 -7.46
C GLY A 199 8.16 24.07 -7.38
N PRO A 200 8.31 24.86 -8.45
CA PRO A 200 7.84 26.25 -8.42
C PRO A 200 6.34 26.30 -8.17
N VAL A 201 5.92 27.14 -7.22
CA VAL A 201 4.49 27.43 -7.00
C VAL A 201 3.96 28.16 -8.23
N ARG A 202 2.86 27.68 -8.82
CA ARG A 202 2.21 28.38 -9.92
C ARG A 202 1.70 29.73 -9.39
N GLN A 203 1.89 30.81 -10.15
CA GLN A 203 1.38 32.14 -9.78
C GLN A 203 -0.09 32.10 -9.36
N ALA A 204 -0.92 31.36 -10.10
CA ALA A 204 -2.34 31.18 -9.79
C ALA A 204 -2.61 30.53 -8.41
N THR A 205 -1.70 29.72 -7.87
CA THR A 205 -1.82 29.15 -6.52
C THR A 205 -1.45 30.16 -5.44
N TYR A 206 -0.45 31.00 -5.71
CA TYR A 206 -0.07 32.09 -4.82
C TYR A 206 -1.19 33.14 -4.72
N ASP A 207 -1.78 33.53 -5.85
CA ASP A 207 -2.82 34.57 -5.93
C ASP A 207 -4.15 34.18 -5.22
N ILE A 208 -4.30 32.93 -4.75
CA ILE A 208 -5.49 32.47 -4.00
C ILE A 208 -5.43 32.89 -2.52
N TYR A 209 -4.25 33.18 -1.98
CA TYR A 209 -4.03 33.55 -0.57
C TYR A 209 -3.68 35.03 -0.43
#